data_AF-X7F0W7-F1
#
_entry.id   AF-X7F0W7-F1
#
_cell.length_a   1.000
_cell.length_b   1.000
_cell.length_c   1.000
_cell.angle_alpha   90.00
_cell.angle_beta   90.00
_cell.angle_gamma   90.00
#
_symmetry.space_group_name_H-M   'P 1'
#
loop_
_entity.id
_entity.type
_entity.pdbx_description
1 polymer ?
#
loop_
_entity_poly.entity_id
_entity_poly.type
_entity_poly.pdbx_seq_one_letter_code
_entity_poly.pdbx_strand_id
1 'polypeptide(L)'
;GAVCRQASGACWAFLGEKMRQILFGIYPPGEQWRPTVVCLFILAMTVFSLSPRQWRARTAALWIVGLAAGLLLMQGGVFGLARVPTSSWGGLPITLLLAVCALGAGLPLGVLLALGRRGSLPTARFISIGVIELIRGLPLVSLLFMASIVLPIMLPAGMTIDSLLRAGIALTVFSAAYLAEVIRGGLQAIPPGQAEASRALGLSWWQMTRLVVLPQ
;
A
#
# COMPACT_ATOMS: atom_id res chain seq x y z
N GLY A 1 13.74 14.43 -30.99
CA GLY A 1 12.37 14.41 -31.56
C GLY A 1 12.30 13.71 -32.92
N ALA A 2 12.92 14.27 -33.96
CA ALA A 2 12.81 13.74 -35.32
C ALA A 2 13.42 12.33 -35.52
N VAL A 3 14.55 12.04 -34.86
CA VAL A 3 15.29 10.76 -34.97
C VAL A 3 14.47 9.55 -34.48
N CYS A 4 13.55 9.73 -33.52
CA CYS A 4 12.76 8.64 -32.96
C CYS A 4 11.41 8.40 -33.63
N ARG A 5 11.00 9.26 -34.58
CA ARG A 5 9.77 9.03 -35.37
C ARG A 5 9.94 7.99 -36.46
N GLN A 6 11.18 7.64 -36.81
CA GLN A 6 11.52 6.66 -37.85
C GLN A 6 11.93 5.29 -37.27
N ALA A 7 12.07 5.17 -35.94
CA ALA A 7 12.43 3.91 -35.30
C ALA A 7 11.16 3.09 -34.99
N SER A 8 11.16 1.81 -35.36
CA SER A 8 10.08 0.84 -35.07
C SER A 8 10.08 0.31 -33.63
N GLY A 9 10.83 0.94 -32.72
CA GLY A 9 11.04 0.49 -31.35
C GLY A 9 11.19 1.62 -30.34
N ALA A 10 11.52 1.28 -29.09
CA ALA A 10 11.70 2.26 -28.02
C ALA A 10 12.81 3.27 -28.34
N CYS A 11 12.50 4.55 -28.20
CA CYS A 11 13.45 5.63 -28.35
C CYS A 11 14.43 5.67 -27.16
N TRP A 12 15.52 4.90 -27.23
CA TRP A 12 16.53 4.84 -26.18
C TRP A 12 17.17 6.20 -25.87
N ALA A 13 17.28 7.08 -26.86
CA ALA A 13 17.75 8.45 -26.68
C ALA A 13 16.81 9.27 -25.76
N PHE A 14 15.49 9.14 -25.94
CA PHE A 14 14.50 9.80 -25.08
C PHE A 14 14.53 9.22 -23.66
N LEU A 15 14.65 7.89 -23.54
CA LEU A 15 14.80 7.25 -22.24
C LEU A 15 16.06 7.76 -21.53
N GLY A 16 17.21 7.82 -22.19
CA GLY A 16 18.45 8.34 -21.59
C GLY A 16 18.32 9.78 -21.09
N GLU A 17 17.73 10.67 -21.89
CA GLU A 17 17.53 12.08 -21.51
C GLU A 17 16.49 12.28 -20.40
N LYS A 18 15.42 11.48 -20.39
CA LYS A 18 14.30 11.62 -19.45
C LYS A 18 14.33 10.63 -18.29
N MET A 19 15.29 9.72 -18.23
CA MET A 19 15.40 8.67 -17.20
C MET A 19 15.33 9.26 -15.79
N ARG A 20 16.04 10.37 -15.57
CA ARG A 20 16.07 11.06 -14.27
C ARG A 20 14.70 11.62 -13.88
N GLN A 21 13.96 12.18 -14.83
CA GLN A 21 12.60 12.68 -14.63
C GLN A 21 11.60 11.53 -14.40
N ILE A 22 11.77 10.41 -15.11
CA ILE A 22 10.92 9.23 -14.97
C ILE A 22 11.13 8.59 -13.59
N LEU A 23 12.39 8.46 -13.15
CA LEU A 23 12.74 7.81 -11.88
C LEU A 23 12.47 8.70 -10.67
N PHE A 24 12.75 10.00 -10.73
CA PHE A 24 12.71 10.87 -9.54
C PHE A 24 11.68 12.01 -9.65
N GLY A 25 10.90 12.07 -10.73
CA GLY A 25 9.94 13.15 -10.95
C GLY A 25 10.62 14.52 -11.00
N ILE A 26 10.04 15.49 -10.30
CA ILE A 26 10.51 16.89 -10.23
C ILE A 26 11.41 17.09 -8.98
N TYR A 27 11.91 16.01 -8.38
CA TYR A 27 12.75 16.10 -7.19
C TYR A 27 14.09 16.78 -7.52
N PRO A 28 14.55 17.78 -6.73
CA PRO A 28 15.73 18.57 -7.03
C PRO A 28 16.95 17.72 -7.36
N PRO A 29 17.61 17.93 -8.52
CA PRO A 29 18.75 17.15 -8.98
C PRO A 29 19.81 16.85 -7.92
N GLY A 30 20.26 17.87 -7.17
CA GLY A 30 21.31 17.73 -6.16
C GLY A 30 20.93 16.85 -4.95
N GLU A 31 19.64 16.62 -4.74
CA GLU A 31 19.12 15.93 -3.54
C GLU A 31 18.58 14.53 -3.85
N GLN A 32 18.70 14.06 -5.10
CA GLN A 32 18.14 12.77 -5.53
C GLN A 32 18.81 11.54 -4.89
N TRP A 33 19.96 11.72 -4.24
CA TRP A 33 20.54 10.66 -3.41
C TRP A 33 19.58 10.24 -2.28
N ARG A 34 18.77 11.17 -1.74
CA ARG A 34 17.78 10.90 -0.67
C ARG A 34 16.70 9.90 -1.12
N PRO A 35 15.92 10.15 -2.18
CA PRO A 35 14.97 9.16 -2.70
C PRO A 35 15.65 7.88 -3.17
N THR A 36 16.89 7.94 -3.67
CA THR A 36 17.63 6.74 -4.08
C THR A 36 17.90 5.82 -2.89
N VAL A 37 18.37 6.37 -1.77
CA VAL A 37 18.58 5.62 -0.52
C VAL A 37 17.28 5.02 -0.02
N VAL A 38 16.18 5.76 -0.06
CA VAL A 38 14.85 5.25 0.33
C VAL A 38 14.40 4.10 -0.57
N CYS A 39 14.55 4.22 -1.90
CA CYS A 39 14.23 3.14 -2.83
C CYS A 39 15.07 1.88 -2.54
N LEU A 40 16.38 2.03 -2.37
CA LEU A 40 17.28 0.91 -2.07
C LEU A 40 16.90 0.25 -0.74
N PHE A 41 16.59 1.04 0.29
CA PHE A 41 16.11 0.54 1.56
C PHE A 41 14.82 -0.27 1.40
N ILE A 42 13.81 0.27 0.71
CA ILE A 42 12.52 -0.41 0.49
C ILE A 42 12.73 -1.71 -0.27
N LEU A 43 13.54 -1.71 -1.33
CA LEU A 43 13.83 -2.91 -2.11
C LEU A 43 14.58 -3.96 -1.28
N ALA A 44 15.61 -3.54 -0.53
CA ALA A 44 16.37 -4.44 0.34
C ALA A 44 15.49 -5.05 1.43
N MET A 45 14.65 -4.25 2.09
CA MET A 45 13.70 -4.72 3.10
C MET A 45 12.62 -5.64 2.51
N THR A 46 12.19 -5.38 1.27
CA THR A 46 11.25 -6.27 0.56
C THR A 46 11.90 -7.63 0.33
N VAL A 47 13.12 -7.66 -0.23
CA VAL A 47 13.88 -8.89 -0.48
C VAL A 47 14.16 -9.65 0.82
N PHE A 48 14.56 -8.96 1.88
CA PHE A 48 14.74 -9.54 3.22
C PHE A 48 13.44 -10.22 3.69
N SER A 49 12.32 -9.49 3.63
CA SER A 49 11.00 -9.96 4.08
C SER A 49 10.39 -11.10 3.25
N LEU A 50 10.97 -11.49 2.11
CA LEU A 50 10.49 -12.63 1.32
C LEU A 50 10.62 -13.97 2.06
N SER A 51 11.54 -14.10 3.03
CA SER A 51 11.69 -15.34 3.80
C SER A 51 10.72 -15.36 4.99
N PRO A 52 9.80 -16.35 5.10
CA PRO A 52 8.89 -16.46 6.24
C PRO A 52 9.59 -16.57 7.60
N ARG A 53 10.84 -17.06 7.63
CA ARG A 53 11.67 -17.14 8.84
C ARG A 53 11.92 -15.80 9.50
N GLN A 54 11.82 -14.72 8.73
CA GLN A 54 12.09 -13.36 9.17
C GLN A 54 10.82 -12.60 9.55
N TRP A 55 9.64 -13.23 9.49
CA TRP A 55 8.36 -12.61 9.86
C TRP A 55 8.21 -12.53 11.39
N ARG A 56 8.99 -11.62 11.98
CA ARG A 56 9.02 -11.33 13.41
C ARG A 56 8.58 -9.90 13.65
N ALA A 57 8.10 -9.61 14.87
CA ALA A 57 7.73 -8.25 15.28
C ALA A 57 8.87 -7.23 15.06
N ARG A 58 10.13 -7.67 15.18
CA ARG A 58 11.31 -6.84 14.88
C ARG A 58 11.33 -6.36 13.43
N THR A 59 11.01 -7.22 12.47
CA THR A 59 10.99 -6.88 11.04
C THR A 59 9.86 -5.89 10.74
N ALA A 60 8.71 -6.05 11.39
CA ALA A 60 7.63 -5.06 11.29
C ALA A 60 8.04 -3.69 11.88
N ALA A 61 8.73 -3.68 13.02
CA ALA A 61 9.27 -2.45 13.60
C ALA A 61 10.32 -1.80 12.69
N LEU A 62 11.22 -2.59 12.10
CA LEU A 62 12.21 -2.08 11.13
C LEU A 62 11.55 -1.44 9.91
N TRP A 63 10.48 -2.04 9.39
CA TRP A 63 9.68 -1.43 8.33
C TRP A 63 9.07 -0.10 8.75
N ILE A 64 8.37 -0.05 9.90
CA ILE A 64 7.69 1.17 10.37
C ILE A 64 8.71 2.30 10.60
N VAL A 65 9.79 2.00 11.34
CA VAL A 65 10.85 2.97 11.65
C VAL A 65 11.57 3.41 10.38
N GLY A 66 11.89 2.47 9.49
CA GLY A 66 12.57 2.77 8.23
C GLY A 66 11.73 3.59 7.25
N LEU A 67 10.42 3.33 7.16
CA LEU A 67 9.50 4.14 6.36
C LEU A 67 9.34 5.55 6.93
N ALA A 68 9.22 5.68 8.26
CA ALA A 68 9.18 6.99 8.91
C ALA A 68 10.48 7.77 8.70
N ALA A 69 11.64 7.12 8.86
CA ALA A 69 12.94 7.71 8.59
C ALA A 69 13.10 8.10 7.11
N GLY A 70 12.62 7.27 6.18
CA GLY A 70 12.62 7.55 4.74
C GLY A 70 11.75 8.74 4.37
N LEU A 71 10.56 8.87 4.95
CA LEU A 71 9.68 10.03 4.80
C LEU A 71 10.36 11.31 5.30
N LEU A 72 10.98 11.27 6.48
CA LEU A 72 11.73 12.40 7.04
C LEU A 72 12.94 12.76 6.17
N LEU A 73 13.67 11.77 5.66
CA LEU A 73 14.81 11.98 4.76
C LEU A 73 14.36 12.65 3.46
N MET A 74 13.27 12.18 2.84
CA MET A 74 12.74 12.76 1.61
C MET A 74 12.20 14.18 1.81
N GLN A 75 11.58 14.46 2.96
CA GLN A 75 11.08 15.79 3.29
C GLN A 75 12.21 16.78 3.58
N GLY A 76 13.28 16.34 4.23
CA GLY A 76 14.33 17.22 4.73
C GLY A 76 13.81 18.22 5.75
N GLY A 77 14.55 19.32 5.96
CA GLY A 77 14.26 20.32 6.98
C GLY A 77 14.81 19.97 8.38
N VAL A 78 15.48 18.84 8.51
CA VAL A 78 16.17 18.39 9.73
C VAL A 78 17.64 18.15 9.39
N PHE A 79 18.56 18.34 10.34
CA PHE A 79 20.01 18.14 10.16
C PHE A 79 20.65 19.01 9.06
N GLY A 80 20.12 20.22 8.84
CA GLY A 80 20.64 21.16 7.82
C GLY A 80 20.25 20.80 6.37
N LEU A 81 19.42 19.77 6.18
CA LEU A 81 18.93 19.37 4.87
C LEU A 81 17.88 20.36 4.35
N ALA A 82 18.00 20.77 3.08
CA ALA A 82 16.97 21.56 2.42
C ALA A 82 15.61 20.84 2.46
N ARG A 83 14.55 21.60 2.76
CA ARG A 83 13.17 21.08 2.78
C ARG A 83 12.64 20.95 1.36
N VAL A 84 12.20 19.76 0.97
CA VAL A 84 11.60 19.49 -0.34
C VAL A 84 10.11 19.21 -0.15
N PRO A 85 9.22 20.03 -0.72
CA PRO A 85 7.77 19.84 -0.56
C PRO A 85 7.32 18.53 -1.21
N THR A 86 6.32 17.89 -0.61
CA THR A 86 5.71 16.64 -1.09
C THR A 86 5.13 16.75 -2.50
N SER A 87 4.76 17.96 -2.95
CA SER A 87 4.32 18.24 -4.32
C SER A 87 5.41 18.04 -5.38
N SER A 88 6.69 18.09 -5.00
CA SER A 88 7.82 17.86 -5.90
C SER A 88 8.28 16.41 -5.92
N TRP A 89 7.71 15.56 -5.07
CA TRP A 89 8.04 14.15 -5.02
C TRP A 89 7.34 13.44 -6.19
N GLY A 90 8.02 12.48 -6.82
CA GLY A 90 7.47 11.76 -7.95
C GLY A 90 8.33 10.58 -8.36
N GLY A 91 7.88 9.86 -9.38
CA GLY A 91 8.59 8.72 -9.95
C GLY A 91 8.63 7.50 -9.01
N LEU A 92 9.68 6.71 -9.15
CA LEU A 92 9.90 5.44 -8.47
C LEU A 92 9.79 5.52 -6.92
N PRO A 93 10.35 6.53 -6.22
CA PRO A 93 10.27 6.64 -4.77
C PRO A 93 8.84 6.67 -4.24
N ILE A 94 7.97 7.50 -4.84
CA ILE A 94 6.56 7.56 -4.45
C ILE A 94 5.88 6.23 -4.77
N THR A 95 6.12 5.65 -5.95
CA THR A 95 5.48 4.39 -6.33
C THR A 95 5.81 3.28 -5.35
N LEU A 96 7.09 3.09 -5.00
CA LEU A 96 7.52 2.09 -4.03
C LEU A 96 6.97 2.36 -2.63
N LEU A 97 7.07 3.61 -2.18
CA LEU A 97 6.58 4.04 -0.88
C LEU A 97 5.08 3.80 -0.73
N LEU A 98 4.28 4.27 -1.68
CA LEU A 98 2.83 4.08 -1.67
C LEU A 98 2.45 2.61 -1.79
N ALA A 99 3.13 1.84 -2.64
CA ALA A 99 2.86 0.41 -2.79
C ALA A 99 3.09 -0.34 -1.47
N VAL A 100 4.24 -0.14 -0.82
CA VAL A 100 4.54 -0.82 0.44
C VAL A 100 3.62 -0.37 1.56
N CYS A 101 3.35 0.92 1.69
CA CYS A 101 2.44 1.42 2.71
C CYS A 101 1.00 0.92 2.48
N ALA A 102 0.50 0.98 1.25
CA ALA A 102 -0.86 0.56 0.91
C ALA A 102 -1.05 -0.95 1.05
N LEU A 103 -0.07 -1.78 0.66
CA LEU A 103 -0.14 -3.22 0.87
C LEU A 103 0.06 -3.60 2.33
N GLY A 104 1.02 -2.97 3.01
CA GLY A 104 1.34 -3.22 4.42
C GLY A 104 0.18 -2.87 5.36
N ALA A 105 -0.51 -1.75 5.13
CA ALA A 105 -1.70 -1.36 5.88
C ALA A 105 -2.98 -2.03 5.32
N GLY A 106 -3.03 -2.28 4.01
CA GLY A 106 -4.18 -2.89 3.34
C GLY A 106 -4.36 -4.36 3.69
N LEU A 107 -3.28 -5.10 3.95
CA LEU A 107 -3.35 -6.50 4.36
C LEU A 107 -4.12 -6.72 5.68
N PRO A 108 -3.77 -6.08 6.82
CA PRO A 108 -4.52 -6.26 8.05
C PRO A 108 -5.96 -5.76 7.92
N LEU A 109 -6.20 -4.65 7.21
CA LEU A 109 -7.55 -4.17 6.92
C LEU A 109 -8.34 -5.18 6.07
N GLY A 110 -7.72 -5.79 5.07
CA GLY A 110 -8.32 -6.82 4.23
C GLY A 110 -8.67 -8.07 5.02
N VAL A 111 -7.80 -8.51 5.94
CA VAL A 111 -8.10 -9.62 6.87
C VAL A 111 -9.31 -9.27 7.74
N LEU A 112 -9.35 -8.06 8.32
CA LEU A 112 -10.48 -7.61 9.14
C LEU A 112 -11.80 -7.58 8.36
N LEU A 113 -11.80 -7.04 7.13
CA LEU A 113 -12.97 -7.01 6.26
C LEU A 113 -13.42 -8.42 5.84
N ALA A 114 -12.48 -9.31 5.51
CA ALA A 114 -12.77 -10.69 5.15
C ALA A 114 -13.39 -11.48 6.31
N LEU A 115 -12.83 -11.33 7.52
CA LEU A 115 -13.36 -11.95 8.73
C LEU A 115 -14.72 -11.34 9.12
N GLY A 116 -14.86 -10.02 9.04
CA GLY A 116 -16.11 -9.31 9.28
C GLY A 116 -17.25 -9.79 8.37
N ARG A 117 -16.97 -9.99 7.08
CA ARG A 117 -17.93 -10.54 6.10
C ARG A 117 -18.38 -11.97 6.43
N ARG A 118 -17.54 -12.79 7.08
CA ARG A 118 -17.86 -14.18 7.48
C ARG A 118 -18.37 -14.31 8.92
N GLY A 119 -18.24 -13.27 9.74
CA GLY A 119 -18.63 -13.28 11.14
C GLY A 119 -20.14 -13.41 11.34
N SER A 120 -20.54 -13.76 12.56
CA SER A 120 -21.94 -13.88 12.97
C SER A 120 -22.61 -12.54 13.26
N LEU A 121 -21.82 -11.47 13.54
CA LEU A 121 -22.33 -10.13 13.84
C LEU A 121 -22.90 -9.47 12.57
N PRO A 122 -24.22 -9.24 12.47
CA PRO A 122 -24.84 -8.74 11.24
C PRO A 122 -24.31 -7.38 10.80
N THR A 123 -24.12 -6.45 11.74
CA THR A 123 -23.62 -5.10 11.47
C THR A 123 -22.22 -5.12 10.84
N ALA A 124 -21.30 -5.88 11.42
CA ALA A 124 -19.93 -6.02 10.89
C ALA A 124 -19.94 -6.66 9.50
N ARG A 125 -20.82 -7.65 9.28
CA ARG A 125 -20.99 -8.32 8.00
C ARG A 125 -21.49 -7.36 6.92
N PHE A 126 -22.57 -6.61 7.17
CA PHE A 126 -23.12 -5.68 6.18
C PHE A 126 -22.17 -4.53 5.87
N ILE A 127 -21.49 -3.96 6.87
CA ILE A 127 -20.47 -2.92 6.65
C ILE A 127 -19.33 -3.48 5.77
N SER A 128 -18.83 -4.69 6.09
CA SER A 128 -17.74 -5.30 5.32
C SER A 128 -18.15 -5.58 3.88
N ILE A 129 -19.36 -6.12 3.66
CA ILE A 129 -19.90 -6.35 2.31
C ILE A 129 -20.01 -5.02 1.56
N GLY A 130 -20.63 -4.00 2.16
CA GLY A 130 -20.80 -2.70 1.53
C GLY A 130 -19.47 -2.06 1.12
N VAL A 131 -18.48 -2.06 2.01
CA VAL A 131 -17.14 -1.52 1.72
C VAL A 131 -16.45 -2.31 0.60
N ILE A 132 -16.45 -3.65 0.66
CA ILE A 132 -15.78 -4.48 -0.35
C ILE A 132 -16.42 -4.30 -1.73
N GLU A 133 -17.74 -4.43 -1.82
CA GLU A 133 -18.44 -4.39 -3.11
C GLU A 133 -18.40 -2.97 -3.72
N LEU A 134 -18.55 -1.92 -2.91
CA LEU A 134 -18.46 -0.54 -3.39
C LEU A 134 -17.06 -0.23 -3.96
N ILE A 135 -16.01 -0.53 -3.20
CA ILE A 135 -14.64 -0.20 -3.61
C ILE A 135 -14.20 -1.03 -4.82
N ARG A 136 -14.60 -2.31 -4.89
CA ARG A 136 -14.29 -3.16 -6.05
C ARG A 136 -15.11 -2.82 -7.28
N GLY A 137 -16.30 -2.24 -7.11
CA GLY A 137 -17.13 -1.73 -8.21
C GLY A 137 -16.63 -0.41 -8.82
N LEU A 138 -15.71 0.29 -8.15
CA LEU A 138 -15.16 1.57 -8.62
C LEU A 138 -13.81 1.39 -9.31
N PRO A 139 -13.55 2.11 -10.43
CA PRO A 139 -12.21 2.19 -10.99
C PRO A 139 -11.24 2.86 -10.02
N LEU A 140 -10.00 2.34 -9.93
CA LEU A 140 -8.94 2.93 -9.09
C LEU A 140 -8.70 4.42 -9.43
N VAL A 141 -8.75 4.75 -10.73
CA VAL A 141 -8.59 6.13 -11.21
C VAL A 141 -9.67 7.03 -10.60
N SER A 142 -10.92 6.58 -10.52
CA SER A 142 -12.01 7.34 -9.91
C SER A 142 -11.78 7.58 -8.42
N LEU A 143 -11.25 6.60 -7.69
CA LEU A 143 -10.90 6.74 -6.27
C LEU A 143 -9.75 7.73 -6.06
N LEU A 144 -8.71 7.65 -6.90
CA LEU A 144 -7.59 8.59 -6.85
C LEU A 144 -8.03 10.00 -7.23
N PHE A 145 -8.92 10.15 -8.21
CA PHE A 145 -9.53 11.43 -8.58
C PHE A 145 -10.36 12.01 -7.44
N MET A 146 -11.21 11.20 -6.83
CA MET A 146 -12.01 11.58 -5.66
C MET A 146 -11.11 12.06 -4.51
N ALA A 147 -10.06 11.29 -4.19
CA ALA A 147 -9.12 11.64 -3.14
C ALA A 147 -8.29 12.88 -3.47
N SER A 148 -7.90 13.06 -4.74
CA SER A 148 -6.98 14.13 -5.17
C SER A 148 -7.67 15.47 -5.43
N ILE A 149 -8.91 15.45 -5.90
CA ILE A 149 -9.62 16.66 -6.38
C ILE A 149 -10.91 16.90 -5.58
N VAL A 150 -11.78 15.91 -5.44
CA VAL A 150 -13.10 16.12 -4.82
C VAL A 150 -12.98 16.34 -3.30
N LEU A 151 -12.17 15.51 -2.62
CA LEU A 151 -12.01 15.59 -1.17
C LEU A 151 -11.50 16.97 -0.68
N PRO A 152 -10.46 17.60 -1.27
CA PRO A 152 -10.07 18.96 -0.93
C PRO A 152 -11.17 20.01 -1.02
N ILE A 153 -12.07 19.89 -2.00
CA ILE A 153 -13.15 20.84 -2.22
C ILE A 153 -14.23 20.69 -1.14
N MET A 154 -14.39 19.48 -0.61
CA MET A 154 -15.35 19.15 0.46
C MET A 154 -14.82 19.51 1.87
N LEU A 155 -13.51 19.76 2.00
CA LEU A 155 -12.91 20.14 3.28
C LEU A 155 -13.17 21.63 3.58
N PRO A 156 -13.42 22.00 4.85
CA PRO A 156 -13.59 23.39 5.24
C PRO A 156 -12.39 24.27 4.83
N ALA A 157 -12.67 25.53 4.50
CA ALA A 157 -11.64 26.50 4.13
C ALA A 157 -10.53 26.56 5.19
N GLY A 158 -9.29 26.32 4.76
CA GLY A 158 -8.10 26.30 5.63
C GLY A 158 -7.63 24.89 6.06
N MET A 159 -8.43 23.83 5.86
CA MET A 159 -8.00 22.46 6.12
C MET A 159 -7.36 21.86 4.87
N THR A 160 -6.03 21.74 4.87
CA THR A 160 -5.28 21.09 3.78
C THR A 160 -4.74 19.74 4.23
N ILE A 161 -5.18 18.67 3.55
CA ILE A 161 -4.59 17.33 3.73
C ILE A 161 -3.59 17.11 2.62
N ASP A 162 -2.38 16.68 3.00
CA ASP A 162 -1.30 16.39 2.07
C ASP A 162 -1.72 15.40 0.97
N SER A 163 -1.31 15.68 -0.26
CA SER A 163 -1.69 14.88 -1.44
C SER A 163 -1.17 13.44 -1.38
N LEU A 164 0.02 13.23 -0.81
CA LEU A 164 0.61 11.89 -0.64
C LEU A 164 -0.22 11.08 0.35
N LEU A 165 -0.67 11.70 1.44
CA LEU A 165 -1.51 11.04 2.44
C LEU A 165 -2.88 10.65 1.86
N ARG A 166 -3.54 11.56 1.12
CA ARG A 166 -4.83 11.28 0.48
C ARG A 166 -4.72 10.13 -0.53
N ALA A 167 -3.70 10.16 -1.39
CA ALA A 167 -3.44 9.08 -2.34
C ALA A 167 -3.12 7.75 -1.62
N GLY A 168 -2.32 7.79 -0.56
CA GLY A 168 -1.99 6.63 0.26
C GLY A 168 -3.21 5.99 0.92
N ILE A 169 -4.13 6.78 1.48
CA ILE A 169 -5.38 6.28 2.06
C ILE A 169 -6.24 5.63 0.98
N ALA A 170 -6.43 6.30 -0.17
CA ALA A 170 -7.23 5.76 -1.26
C ALA A 170 -6.68 4.42 -1.77
N LEU A 171 -5.36 4.32 -1.96
CA LEU A 171 -4.71 3.07 -2.36
C LEU A 171 -4.83 2.00 -1.28
N THR A 172 -4.69 2.35 0.00
CA THR A 172 -4.82 1.41 1.11
C THR A 172 -6.21 0.80 1.18
N VAL A 173 -7.26 1.62 1.05
CA VAL A 173 -8.66 1.16 1.03
C VAL A 173 -8.93 0.26 -0.18
N PHE A 174 -8.44 0.67 -1.36
CA PHE A 174 -8.55 -0.12 -2.57
C PHE A 174 -7.87 -1.49 -2.42
N SER A 175 -6.60 -1.50 -2.00
CA SER A 175 -5.85 -2.73 -1.74
C SER A 175 -6.53 -3.60 -0.69
N ALA A 176 -7.04 -3.03 0.40
CA ALA A 176 -7.74 -3.77 1.45
C ALA A 176 -8.99 -4.50 0.91
N ALA A 177 -9.80 -3.85 0.07
CA ALA A 177 -11.01 -4.46 -0.49
C ALA A 177 -10.69 -5.64 -1.44
N TYR A 178 -9.66 -5.51 -2.28
CA TYR A 178 -9.21 -6.59 -3.15
C TYR A 178 -8.56 -7.73 -2.36
N LEU A 179 -7.70 -7.41 -1.38
CA LEU A 179 -7.09 -8.40 -0.51
C LEU A 179 -8.14 -9.15 0.32
N ALA A 180 -9.19 -8.47 0.80
CA ALA A 180 -10.28 -9.11 1.52
C ALA A 180 -10.95 -10.21 0.69
N GLU A 181 -11.12 -9.99 -0.61
CA GLU A 181 -11.69 -10.99 -1.50
C GLU A 181 -10.73 -12.16 -1.76
N VAL A 182 -9.45 -11.89 -1.97
CA VAL A 182 -8.42 -12.93 -2.12
C VAL A 182 -8.36 -13.80 -0.86
N ILE A 183 -8.34 -13.18 0.31
CA ILE A 183 -8.35 -13.86 1.60
C ILE A 183 -9.65 -14.65 1.77
N ARG A 184 -10.81 -14.11 1.41
CA ARG A 184 -12.09 -14.84 1.42
C ARG A 184 -12.01 -16.10 0.54
N GLY A 185 -11.45 -15.98 -0.66
CA GLY A 185 -11.24 -17.10 -1.58
C GLY A 185 -10.30 -18.17 -1.00
N GLY A 186 -9.17 -17.75 -0.41
CA GLY A 186 -8.24 -18.66 0.27
C GLY A 186 -8.90 -19.39 1.44
N LEU A 187 -9.66 -18.67 2.27
CA LEU A 187 -10.34 -19.25 3.42
C LEU A 187 -11.52 -20.17 3.03
N GLN A 188 -12.00 -20.11 1.79
CA GLN A 188 -13.00 -21.04 1.24
C GLN A 188 -12.38 -22.33 0.70
N ALA A 189 -11.09 -22.32 0.39
CA ALA A 189 -10.36 -23.52 -0.04
C ALA A 189 -10.07 -24.50 1.10
N ILE A 190 -10.19 -24.05 2.36
CA ILE A 190 -9.90 -24.87 3.54
C ILE A 190 -11.00 -25.92 3.73
N PRO A 191 -10.65 -27.22 3.85
CA PRO A 191 -11.64 -28.28 4.05
C PRO A 191 -12.50 -28.06 5.30
N PRO A 192 -13.83 -28.29 5.24
CA PRO A 192 -14.73 -28.05 6.37
C PRO A 192 -14.38 -28.90 7.61
N GLY A 193 -13.77 -30.08 7.42
CA GLY A 193 -13.33 -30.97 8.48
C GLY A 193 -12.37 -30.33 9.49
N GLN A 194 -11.55 -29.34 9.08
CA GLN A 194 -10.68 -28.60 10.02
C GLN A 194 -11.48 -27.77 11.02
N ALA A 195 -12.56 -27.13 10.53
CA ALA A 195 -13.45 -26.35 11.38
C ALA A 195 -14.33 -27.22 12.27
N GLU A 196 -14.70 -28.42 11.82
CA GLU A 196 -15.46 -29.40 12.61
C GLU A 196 -14.60 -30.04 13.70
N ALA A 197 -13.36 -30.46 13.37
CA ALA A 197 -12.40 -30.98 14.33
C ALA A 197 -12.06 -29.96 15.42
N SER A 198 -11.85 -28.69 15.03
CA SER A 198 -11.60 -27.60 15.99
C SER A 198 -12.76 -27.40 16.97
N ARG A 199 -14.01 -27.50 16.48
CA ARG A 199 -15.21 -27.41 17.31
C ARG A 199 -15.38 -28.62 18.22
N ALA A 200 -15.05 -29.83 17.75
CA ALA A 200 -15.05 -31.04 18.57
C ALA A 200 -14.03 -30.98 19.71
N LEU A 201 -12.90 -30.28 19.50
CA LEU A 201 -11.90 -29.99 20.54
C LEU A 201 -12.30 -28.84 21.49
N GLY A 202 -13.51 -28.28 21.35
CA GLY A 202 -14.00 -27.20 22.22
C GLY A 202 -13.36 -25.83 21.96
N LEU A 203 -12.68 -25.64 20.83
CA LEU A 203 -12.07 -24.35 20.49
C LEU A 203 -13.15 -23.31 20.18
N SER A 204 -13.06 -22.14 20.82
CA SER A 204 -13.87 -20.98 20.47
C SER A 204 -13.61 -20.53 19.02
N TRP A 205 -14.55 -19.79 18.44
CA TRP A 205 -14.43 -19.26 17.08
C TRP A 205 -13.13 -18.47 16.85
N TRP A 206 -12.71 -17.66 17.83
CA TRP A 206 -11.47 -16.89 17.78
C TRP A 206 -10.22 -17.77 17.85
N GLN A 207 -10.22 -18.81 18.68
CA GLN A 207 -9.12 -19.77 18.77
C GLN A 207 -8.99 -20.58 17.48
N MET A 208 -10.10 -21.11 16.96
CA MET A 208 -10.14 -21.82 15.68
C MET A 208 -9.62 -20.93 14.54
N THR A 209 -10.09 -19.68 14.46
CA THR A 209 -9.69 -18.75 13.39
C THR A 209 -8.20 -18.43 13.46
N ARG A 210 -7.66 -18.15 14.66
CA ARG A 210 -6.25 -17.74 14.84
C ARG A 210 -5.26 -18.91 14.75
N LEU A 211 -5.60 -20.06 15.31
CA LEU A 211 -4.67 -21.18 15.49
C LEU A 211 -4.74 -22.21 14.37
N VAL A 212 -5.90 -22.34 13.70
CA VAL A 212 -6.13 -23.38 12.70
C VAL A 212 -6.35 -22.76 11.33
N VAL A 213 -7.37 -21.90 11.18
CA VAL A 213 -7.85 -21.47 9.86
C VAL A 213 -6.93 -20.44 9.19
N LEU A 214 -6.48 -19.40 9.90
CA LEU A 214 -5.62 -18.36 9.31
C LEU A 214 -4.21 -18.84 8.90
N PRO A 215 -3.57 -19.79 9.60
CA PRO A 215 -2.25 -20.30 9.21
C PRO A 215 -2.21 -21.31 8.05
N GLN A 216 -3.36 -21.86 7.61
CA GLN A 216 -3.40 -22.81 6.46
C GLN A 216 -3.43 -22.06 5.13
#